data_AF-A0A965UPW6-F1
#
_entry.id   AF-A0A965UPW6-F1
#
_cell.length_a   1.000
_cell.length_b   1.000
_cell.length_c   1.000
_cell.angle_alpha   90.00
_cell.angle_beta   90.00
_cell.angle_gamma   90.00
#
_symmetry.space_group_name_H-M   'P 1'
#
loop_
_entity.id
_entity.type
_entity.pdbx_description
1 polymer ?
#
loop_
_entity_poly.entity_id
_entity_poly.type
_entity_poly.pdbx_seq_one_letter_code
_entity_poly.pdbx_strand_id
1 'polypeptide(L)'
;MAKLEARMMGRELKRSLESEASQNEIRDDVGKKYFGFSDMSGSRYAGGERGQQAVDISERMRAAARLSEIEEDIMKSSKPTGYETEDSFIGPARQPQEIGFSGSLYDAARKTIGWEGRRDKSGNLSVYELPSGDMGGSYEVAGINNRYHPEAAKVLKDMNPADREAYAARYIMDYTAPVTSKLPEAYKPFFQDLAFNRGLAGSVKFLQRAIGVRDDGVLGPQTIERLNQENPYDVMKRVSAEQLRYEQRLKENDPKREKFYQGLENRVKNRLATFGSFNVG
;
A
#
# COMPACT_ATOMS: atom_id res chain seq x y z
N MET A 1 36.43 6.08 37.10
CA MET A 1 35.89 6.11 35.73
C MET A 1 34.66 5.22 35.57
N ALA A 2 34.71 3.91 35.86
CA ALA A 2 33.59 2.97 35.64
C ALA A 2 32.24 3.31 36.34
N LYS A 3 32.25 3.92 37.55
CA LYS A 3 31.01 4.32 38.26
C LYS A 3 30.26 5.48 37.60
N LEU A 4 30.95 6.30 36.80
CA LEU A 4 30.34 7.45 36.13
C LEU A 4 29.66 7.02 34.81
N GLU A 5 30.28 6.10 34.08
CA GLU A 5 29.75 5.52 32.83
C GLU A 5 28.48 4.68 33.06
N ALA A 6 28.45 3.83 34.10
CA ALA A 6 27.26 3.06 34.45
C ALA A 6 26.06 3.97 34.82
N ARG A 7 26.32 5.14 35.41
CA ARG A 7 25.30 6.13 35.78
C ARG A 7 24.85 6.99 34.59
N MET A 8 25.64 7.07 33.50
CA MET A 8 25.22 7.69 32.25
C MET A 8 24.40 6.72 31.40
N MET A 9 24.86 5.47 31.24
CA MET A 9 24.10 4.41 30.55
C MET A 9 22.73 4.17 31.20
N GLY A 10 22.66 4.14 32.54
CA GLY A 10 21.36 4.00 33.23
C GLY A 10 20.41 5.19 33.01
N ARG A 11 20.93 6.38 32.70
CA ARG A 11 20.11 7.57 32.39
C ARG A 11 19.68 7.61 30.92
N GLU A 12 20.51 7.14 30.00
CA GLU A 12 20.16 7.00 28.59
C GLU A 12 19.16 5.87 28.36
N LEU A 13 19.35 4.71 29.01
CA LEU A 13 18.41 3.59 28.94
C LEU A 13 17.04 3.99 29.51
N LYS A 14 17.02 4.75 30.62
CA LYS A 14 15.79 5.27 31.21
C LYS A 14 15.08 6.25 30.27
N ARG A 15 15.80 7.17 29.61
CA ARG A 15 15.21 8.08 28.61
C ARG A 15 14.71 7.35 27.35
N SER A 16 15.41 6.31 26.92
CA SER A 16 14.98 5.47 25.77
C SER A 16 13.68 4.75 26.11
N LEU A 17 13.61 4.11 27.28
CA LEU A 17 12.42 3.42 27.77
C LEU A 17 11.26 4.38 28.05
N GLU A 18 11.52 5.58 28.57
CA GLU A 18 10.50 6.61 28.75
C GLU A 18 9.99 7.16 27.40
N SER A 19 10.85 7.23 26.38
CA SER A 19 10.44 7.64 25.02
C SER A 19 9.66 6.55 24.29
N GLU A 20 10.03 5.28 24.46
CA GLU A 20 9.29 4.14 23.88
C GLU A 20 7.96 3.93 24.61
N ALA A 21 7.92 4.11 25.93
CA ALA A 21 6.69 4.10 26.71
C ALA A 21 5.77 5.26 26.31
N SER A 22 6.30 6.47 26.12
CA SER A 22 5.51 7.62 25.64
C SER A 22 5.00 7.43 24.20
N GLN A 23 5.80 6.81 23.31
CA GLN A 23 5.36 6.50 21.95
C GLN A 23 4.32 5.37 21.92
N ASN A 24 4.43 4.38 22.80
CA ASN A 24 3.42 3.34 22.97
C ASN A 24 2.14 3.88 23.63
N GLU A 25 2.23 4.78 24.61
CA GLU A 25 1.07 5.46 25.20
C GLU A 25 0.36 6.35 24.18
N ILE A 26 1.09 7.12 23.35
CA ILE A 26 0.48 7.91 22.27
C ILE A 26 -0.17 6.99 21.22
N ARG A 27 0.46 5.86 20.90
CA ARG A 27 -0.09 4.85 19.98
C ARG A 27 -1.34 4.18 20.55
N ASP A 28 -1.37 3.90 21.85
CA ASP A 28 -2.49 3.30 22.56
C ASP A 28 -3.65 4.29 22.78
N ASP A 29 -3.36 5.56 23.06
CA ASP A 29 -4.37 6.62 23.22
C ASP A 29 -5.02 7.01 21.89
N VAL A 30 -4.25 7.07 20.80
CA VAL A 30 -4.79 7.26 19.44
C VAL A 30 -5.59 6.01 19.01
N GLY A 31 -5.11 4.81 19.35
CA GLY A 31 -5.83 3.56 19.09
C GLY A 31 -7.17 3.44 19.85
N LYS A 32 -7.18 3.81 21.14
CA LYS A 32 -8.39 3.78 22.00
C LYS A 32 -9.39 4.86 21.61
N LYS A 33 -8.94 6.07 21.26
CA LYS A 33 -9.82 7.20 20.95
C LYS A 33 -10.50 7.11 19.59
N TYR A 34 -9.86 6.47 18.60
CA TYR A 34 -10.37 6.45 17.22
C TYR A 34 -10.84 5.07 16.73
N PHE A 35 -10.42 3.96 17.37
CA PHE A 35 -10.69 2.61 16.85
C PHE A 35 -11.23 1.59 17.86
N GLY A 36 -11.32 1.92 19.16
CA GLY A 36 -12.08 1.13 20.14
C GLY A 36 -11.59 -0.31 20.36
N PHE A 37 -10.29 -0.58 20.23
CA PHE A 37 -9.73 -1.90 20.53
C PHE A 37 -9.20 -1.96 21.97
N SER A 38 -9.81 -2.80 22.80
CA SER A 38 -9.17 -3.37 24.00
C SER A 38 -9.26 -4.90 23.91
N ASP A 39 -8.16 -5.54 24.27
CA ASP A 39 -7.92 -6.97 24.50
C ASP A 39 -8.97 -7.96 23.97
N MET A 40 -8.65 -8.60 22.83
CA MET A 40 -9.39 -9.77 22.36
C MET A 40 -8.68 -11.07 22.71
N SER A 41 -8.96 -11.56 23.91
CA SER A 41 -9.14 -13.00 24.13
C SER A 41 -10.63 -13.28 24.35
N GLY A 42 -11.21 -14.19 23.57
CA GLY A 42 -12.48 -14.84 23.94
C GLY A 42 -13.73 -14.44 23.15
N SER A 43 -14.40 -15.46 22.64
CA SER A 43 -15.59 -15.47 21.78
C SER A 43 -16.88 -15.00 22.47
N ARG A 44 -17.72 -14.23 21.74
CA ARG A 44 -19.20 -14.27 21.62
C ARG A 44 -19.78 -12.89 21.28
N TYR A 45 -20.53 -12.82 20.18
CA TYR A 45 -21.27 -11.64 19.72
C TYR A 45 -22.59 -11.47 20.49
N ALA A 46 -22.83 -10.26 21.03
CA ALA A 46 -24.16 -9.74 21.35
C ALA A 46 -24.17 -8.19 21.38
N GLY A 47 -24.92 -7.61 20.44
CA GLY A 47 -25.56 -6.28 20.38
C GLY A 47 -25.02 -5.04 21.08
N GLY A 48 -24.47 -4.10 20.29
CA GLY A 48 -24.23 -2.68 20.63
C GLY A 48 -23.04 -2.12 19.84
N GLU A 49 -23.19 -1.00 19.10
CA GLU A 49 -22.22 -0.27 18.22
C GLU A 49 -21.35 -1.07 17.21
N ARG A 50 -20.93 -2.29 17.54
CA ARG A 50 -20.46 -3.35 16.62
C ARG A 50 -21.45 -3.68 15.50
N GLY A 51 -22.74 -3.42 15.73
CA GLY A 51 -23.76 -3.46 14.69
C GLY A 51 -23.55 -2.38 13.61
N GLN A 52 -22.99 -1.23 13.97
CA GLN A 52 -22.70 -0.12 13.04
C GLN A 52 -21.33 -0.27 12.36
N GLN A 53 -20.32 -0.87 12.99
CA GLN A 53 -19.09 -1.32 12.30
C GLN A 53 -19.37 -2.43 11.28
N ALA A 54 -20.34 -3.32 11.54
CA ALA A 54 -20.82 -4.28 10.55
C ALA A 54 -21.51 -3.59 9.35
N VAL A 55 -22.17 -2.45 9.58
CA VAL A 55 -22.79 -1.62 8.54
C VAL A 55 -21.72 -0.95 7.66
N ASP A 56 -20.63 -0.41 8.23
CA ASP A 56 -19.51 0.21 7.47
C ASP A 56 -18.66 -0.85 6.71
N ILE A 57 -18.48 -2.04 7.29
CA ILE A 57 -17.87 -3.19 6.60
C ILE A 57 -18.79 -3.68 5.46
N SER A 58 -20.12 -3.68 5.65
CA SER A 58 -21.06 -4.02 4.59
C SER A 58 -21.06 -2.99 3.45
N GLU A 59 -20.84 -1.70 3.73
CA GLU A 59 -20.74 -0.66 2.70
C GLU A 59 -19.39 -0.68 1.97
N ARG A 60 -18.28 -1.00 2.64
CA ARG A 60 -16.99 -1.29 1.96
C ARG A 60 -17.07 -2.56 1.11
N MET A 61 -17.81 -3.58 1.56
CA MET A 61 -18.12 -4.74 0.74
C MET A 61 -19.09 -4.41 -0.41
N ARG A 62 -19.99 -3.43 -0.26
CA ARG A 62 -20.90 -2.94 -1.31
C ARG A 62 -20.20 -2.06 -2.35
N ALA A 63 -19.15 -1.32 -1.97
CA ALA A 63 -18.27 -0.59 -2.88
C ALA A 63 -17.32 -1.54 -3.65
N ALA A 64 -16.87 -2.62 -3.00
CA ALA A 64 -16.18 -3.73 -3.67
C ALA A 64 -17.14 -4.53 -4.59
N ALA A 65 -18.42 -4.66 -4.25
CA ALA A 65 -19.44 -5.32 -5.08
C ALA A 65 -19.87 -4.51 -6.32
N ARG A 66 -19.81 -3.17 -6.28
CA ARG A 66 -20.06 -2.35 -7.50
C ARG A 66 -18.88 -2.34 -8.48
N LEU A 67 -17.66 -2.57 -7.99
CA LEU A 67 -16.52 -2.90 -8.86
C LEU A 67 -16.68 -4.31 -9.46
N SER A 68 -17.30 -5.25 -8.75
CA SER A 68 -17.61 -6.58 -9.31
C SER A 68 -18.73 -6.56 -10.35
N GLU A 69 -19.72 -5.68 -10.27
CA GLU A 69 -20.78 -5.53 -11.30
C GLU A 69 -20.26 -4.88 -12.60
N ILE A 70 -19.28 -3.96 -12.51
CA ILE A 70 -18.61 -3.37 -13.68
C ILE A 70 -17.54 -4.31 -14.25
N GLU A 71 -16.88 -5.12 -13.41
CA GLU A 71 -16.01 -6.23 -13.87
C GLU A 71 -16.82 -7.40 -14.46
N GLU A 72 -18.05 -7.69 -14.00
CA GLU A 72 -18.93 -8.75 -14.56
C GLU A 72 -19.40 -8.43 -16.00
N ASP A 73 -19.75 -7.18 -16.28
CA ASP A 73 -20.11 -6.72 -17.63
C ASP A 73 -18.91 -6.75 -18.60
N ILE A 74 -17.68 -6.64 -18.09
CA ILE A 74 -16.44 -6.85 -18.86
C ILE A 74 -16.14 -8.36 -19.03
N MET A 75 -16.40 -9.17 -17.99
CA MET A 75 -16.13 -10.63 -17.97
C MET A 75 -17.06 -11.47 -18.87
N LYS A 76 -18.23 -10.98 -19.31
CA LYS A 76 -19.03 -11.69 -20.32
C LYS A 76 -18.44 -11.68 -21.73
N SER A 77 -17.37 -10.90 -21.99
CA SER A 77 -16.88 -10.68 -23.36
C SER A 77 -15.51 -11.27 -23.72
N SER A 78 -14.80 -12.01 -22.85
CA SER A 78 -13.45 -12.52 -23.20
C SER A 78 -13.22 -13.98 -22.83
N LYS A 79 -12.99 -14.81 -23.86
CA LYS A 79 -12.54 -16.21 -23.76
C LYS A 79 -11.11 -16.30 -23.19
N PRO A 80 -10.72 -17.43 -22.57
CA PRO A 80 -9.36 -17.59 -22.06
C PRO A 80 -8.38 -17.73 -23.22
N THR A 81 -7.53 -16.73 -23.44
CA THR A 81 -6.38 -16.83 -24.35
C THR A 81 -5.16 -17.22 -23.55
N GLY A 82 -4.50 -18.28 -24.02
CA GLY A 82 -3.34 -18.90 -23.39
C GLY A 82 -2.19 -17.94 -23.14
N TYR A 83 -1.32 -18.34 -22.22
CA TYR A 83 -0.07 -17.68 -21.88
C TYR A 83 0.86 -17.67 -23.09
N GLU A 84 0.73 -16.65 -23.94
CA GLU A 84 1.72 -16.37 -24.97
C GLU A 84 2.74 -15.36 -24.45
N THR A 85 3.96 -15.88 -24.36
CA THR A 85 5.20 -15.23 -23.98
C THR A 85 5.68 -14.32 -25.11
N GLU A 86 5.55 -13.01 -24.96
CA GLU A 86 6.57 -12.05 -25.43
C GLU A 86 6.66 -10.91 -24.41
N ASP A 87 7.81 -10.83 -23.76
CA ASP A 87 8.09 -9.98 -22.60
C ASP A 87 8.57 -8.60 -23.09
N SER A 88 7.64 -7.78 -23.61
CA SER A 88 7.95 -6.42 -24.10
C SER A 88 8.34 -5.44 -23.00
N PHE A 89 8.10 -5.80 -21.73
CA PHE A 89 8.59 -5.04 -20.58
C PHE A 89 10.01 -5.48 -20.22
N ILE A 90 11.00 -4.85 -20.84
CA ILE A 90 12.42 -5.06 -20.52
C ILE A 90 12.72 -4.69 -19.04
N GLY A 91 11.89 -3.81 -18.46
CA GLY A 91 12.15 -3.14 -17.18
C GLY A 91 13.20 -2.03 -17.35
N PRO A 92 13.41 -1.18 -16.34
CA PRO A 92 14.60 -0.33 -16.34
C PRO A 92 15.85 -1.22 -16.44
N ALA A 93 16.89 -0.78 -17.16
CA ALA A 93 18.18 -1.46 -17.13
C ALA A 93 18.57 -1.68 -15.66
N ARG A 94 18.97 -2.91 -15.29
CA ARG A 94 19.54 -3.17 -13.96
C ARG A 94 20.69 -2.18 -13.79
N GLN A 95 20.47 -1.09 -13.06
CA GLN A 95 21.57 -0.26 -12.67
C GLN A 95 22.45 -1.14 -11.76
N PRO A 96 23.77 -1.14 -11.92
CA PRO A 96 24.66 -1.65 -10.89
C PRO A 96 24.55 -0.71 -9.69
N GLN A 97 23.41 -0.73 -9.00
CA GLN A 97 23.23 -0.07 -7.73
C GLN A 97 23.48 -1.13 -6.68
N GLU A 98 24.64 -1.02 -6.04
CA GLU A 98 25.10 -1.84 -4.91
C GLU A 98 24.23 -1.70 -3.64
N ILE A 99 23.07 -1.03 -3.73
CA ILE A 99 22.21 -0.72 -2.58
C ILE A 99 20.75 -0.87 -3.02
N GLY A 100 20.21 -2.06 -2.83
CA GLY A 100 18.76 -2.23 -2.83
C GLY A 100 18.08 -1.50 -1.68
N PHE A 101 16.74 -1.34 -1.72
CA PHE A 101 16.02 -0.64 -0.65
C PHE A 101 16.26 -1.32 0.70
N SER A 102 16.87 -0.59 1.64
CA SER A 102 17.24 -1.07 2.99
C SER A 102 16.42 -0.41 4.11
N GLY A 103 15.41 0.38 3.76
CA GLY A 103 14.56 1.09 4.71
C GLY A 103 13.46 0.22 5.31
N SER A 104 12.77 0.78 6.31
CA SER A 104 11.56 0.18 6.86
C SER A 104 10.35 0.34 5.94
N LEU A 105 9.25 -0.34 6.24
CA LEU A 105 7.96 -0.10 5.56
C LEU A 105 7.43 1.33 5.76
N TYR A 106 7.91 2.06 6.78
CA TYR A 106 7.60 3.49 6.94
C TYR A 106 8.38 4.32 5.91
N ASP A 107 9.66 4.00 5.71
CA ASP A 107 10.50 4.67 4.71
C ASP A 107 10.01 4.38 3.29
N ALA A 108 9.52 3.17 3.03
CA ALA A 108 8.90 2.79 1.78
C ALA A 108 7.64 3.62 1.52
N ALA A 109 6.77 3.78 2.52
CA ALA A 109 5.58 4.61 2.41
C ALA A 109 5.94 6.09 2.15
N ARG A 110 7.01 6.61 2.79
CA ARG A 110 7.52 7.97 2.51
C ARG A 110 8.05 8.11 1.09
N LYS A 111 8.67 7.08 0.51
CA LYS A 111 9.06 7.07 -0.91
C LYS A 111 7.84 7.13 -1.84
N THR A 112 6.81 6.32 -1.57
CA THR A 112 5.53 6.36 -2.30
C THR A 112 4.89 7.76 -2.22
N ILE A 113 4.85 8.36 -1.03
CA ILE A 113 4.37 9.74 -0.83
C ILE A 113 5.20 10.74 -1.63
N GLY A 114 6.51 10.55 -1.71
CA GLY A 114 7.40 11.41 -2.49
C GLY A 114 7.09 11.42 -4.00
N TRP A 115 6.51 10.34 -4.53
CA TRP A 115 6.11 10.26 -5.94
C TRP A 115 4.74 10.88 -6.22
N GLU A 116 3.80 10.75 -5.28
CA GLU A 116 2.38 11.17 -5.44
C GLU A 116 2.10 12.56 -4.84
N GLY A 117 2.92 12.97 -3.87
CA GLY A 117 2.68 14.12 -3.02
C GLY A 117 3.00 15.44 -3.71
N ARG A 118 1.99 16.30 -3.82
CA ARG A 118 2.19 17.72 -4.09
C ARG A 118 2.64 18.41 -2.80
N ARG A 119 3.56 19.38 -2.93
CA ARG A 119 4.12 20.11 -1.80
C ARG A 119 3.84 21.60 -1.88
N ASP A 120 3.62 22.22 -0.73
CA ASP A 120 3.53 23.67 -0.61
C ASP A 120 4.92 24.34 -0.67
N LYS A 121 4.94 25.68 -0.58
CA LYS A 121 6.20 26.45 -0.62
C LYS A 121 7.14 26.15 0.55
N SER A 122 6.61 25.61 1.64
CA SER A 122 7.38 25.20 2.82
C SER A 122 7.84 23.75 2.75
N GLY A 123 7.51 23.03 1.67
CA GLY A 123 7.88 21.64 1.45
C GLY A 123 6.94 20.63 2.10
N ASN A 124 5.82 21.06 2.70
CA ASN A 124 4.86 20.15 3.34
C ASN A 124 3.85 19.61 2.33
N LEU A 125 3.24 18.46 2.62
CA LEU A 125 2.18 17.92 1.76
C LEU A 125 1.00 18.89 1.65
N SER A 126 0.62 19.23 0.42
CA SER A 126 -0.51 20.09 0.12
C SER A 126 -1.79 19.27 -0.09
N VAL A 127 -2.93 19.83 0.33
CA VAL A 127 -4.25 19.35 -0.10
C VAL A 127 -4.46 19.75 -1.55
N TYR A 128 -4.77 18.77 -2.40
CA TYR A 128 -5.03 18.99 -3.81
C TYR A 128 -6.50 18.76 -4.11
N GLU A 129 -7.18 19.77 -4.64
CA GLU A 129 -8.56 19.65 -5.12
C GLU A 129 -8.54 18.94 -6.48
N LEU A 130 -9.28 17.84 -6.57
CA LEU A 130 -9.40 17.02 -7.76
C LEU A 130 -10.43 17.64 -8.72
N PRO A 131 -10.13 17.72 -10.03
CA PRO A 131 -11.11 18.12 -11.03
C PRO A 131 -12.38 17.24 -10.98
N SER A 132 -13.54 17.85 -11.24
CA SER A 132 -14.80 17.11 -11.34
C SER A 132 -14.71 16.03 -12.43
N GLY A 133 -15.12 14.80 -12.10
CA GLY A 133 -15.03 13.64 -12.98
C GLY A 133 -13.75 12.81 -12.81
N ASP A 134 -12.79 13.24 -11.99
CA ASP A 134 -11.71 12.35 -11.56
C ASP A 134 -12.25 11.29 -10.61
N MET A 135 -11.84 10.04 -10.83
CA MET A 135 -12.37 8.89 -10.11
C MET A 135 -11.98 8.84 -8.63
N GLY A 136 -11.23 9.83 -8.11
CA GLY A 136 -10.73 9.91 -6.73
C GLY A 136 -11.59 10.73 -5.76
N GLY A 137 -12.68 11.38 -6.21
CA GLY A 137 -13.48 12.24 -5.36
C GLY A 137 -13.17 13.72 -5.57
N SER A 138 -13.19 14.52 -4.51
CA SER A 138 -13.04 15.98 -4.62
C SER A 138 -11.68 16.50 -4.16
N TYR A 139 -10.96 15.78 -3.31
CA TYR A 139 -9.60 16.17 -2.91
C TYR A 139 -8.74 14.98 -2.47
N GLU A 140 -7.43 15.19 -2.44
CA GLU A 140 -6.45 14.22 -1.95
C GLU A 140 -5.26 14.88 -1.25
N VAL A 141 -4.54 14.08 -0.47
CA VAL A 141 -3.21 14.41 0.06
C VAL A 141 -2.29 13.21 -0.21
N ALA A 142 -1.33 13.38 -1.13
CA ALA A 142 -0.39 12.34 -1.55
C ALA A 142 -1.04 11.00 -1.94
N GLY A 143 -2.06 11.05 -2.80
CA GLY A 143 -2.83 9.89 -3.26
C GLY A 143 -3.88 9.36 -2.27
N ILE A 144 -3.91 9.85 -1.03
CA ILE A 144 -4.97 9.55 -0.06
C ILE A 144 -6.16 10.47 -0.35
N ASN A 145 -7.10 9.97 -1.15
CA ASN A 145 -8.27 10.74 -1.58
C ASN A 145 -9.52 10.49 -0.73
N ASN A 146 -10.46 11.43 -0.77
CA ASN A 146 -11.65 11.37 0.07
C ASN A 146 -12.72 10.38 -0.41
N ARG A 147 -12.61 9.80 -1.61
CA ARG A 147 -13.55 8.77 -2.07
C ARG A 147 -13.24 7.40 -1.49
N TYR A 148 -11.97 7.00 -1.53
CA TYR A 148 -11.54 5.65 -1.12
C TYR A 148 -10.97 5.62 0.30
N HIS A 149 -10.48 6.77 0.79
CA HIS A 149 -9.87 6.91 2.12
C HIS A 149 -10.51 8.10 2.89
N PRO A 150 -11.85 8.17 3.01
CA PRO A 150 -12.57 9.37 3.46
C PRO A 150 -12.07 9.91 4.80
N GLU A 151 -11.94 9.04 5.80
CA GLU A 151 -11.52 9.47 7.15
C GLU A 151 -10.06 9.92 7.20
N ALA A 152 -9.16 9.18 6.53
CA ALA A 152 -7.75 9.56 6.50
C ALA A 152 -7.51 10.85 5.71
N ALA A 153 -8.20 11.03 4.58
CA ALA A 153 -8.16 12.24 3.79
C ALA A 153 -8.66 13.45 4.60
N LYS A 154 -9.75 13.28 5.36
CA LYS A 154 -10.28 14.32 6.25
C LYS A 154 -9.27 14.72 7.33
N VAL A 155 -8.67 13.74 8.02
CA VAL A 155 -7.63 14.02 9.03
C VAL A 155 -6.45 14.77 8.42
N LEU A 156 -5.96 14.33 7.25
CA LEU A 156 -4.87 15.01 6.54
C LEU A 156 -5.22 16.44 6.15
N LYS A 157 -6.46 16.68 5.73
CA LYS A 157 -6.94 18.02 5.38
C LYS A 157 -6.93 18.97 6.58
N ASP A 158 -7.42 18.50 7.72
CA ASP A 158 -7.66 19.30 8.91
C ASP A 158 -6.40 19.46 9.80
N MET A 159 -5.39 18.59 9.65
CA MET A 159 -4.18 18.63 10.46
C MET A 159 -3.15 19.67 10.00
N ASN A 160 -2.20 20.00 10.88
CA ASN A 160 -1.07 20.87 10.58
C ASN A 160 -0.25 20.30 9.40
N PRO A 161 0.06 21.10 8.34
CA PRO A 161 0.83 20.64 7.20
C PRO A 161 2.14 19.91 7.55
N ALA A 162 2.83 20.34 8.61
CA ALA A 162 4.08 19.72 9.05
C ALA A 162 3.94 18.25 9.47
N ASP A 163 2.75 17.85 9.93
CA ASP A 163 2.49 16.50 10.45
C ASP A 163 1.96 15.53 9.37
N ARG A 164 1.53 16.07 8.21
CA ARG A 164 0.84 15.30 7.16
C ARG A 164 1.67 14.15 6.61
N GLU A 165 2.97 14.36 6.40
CA GLU A 165 3.82 13.33 5.79
C GLU A 165 3.98 12.12 6.73
N ALA A 166 4.17 12.35 8.02
CA ALA A 166 4.30 11.29 9.00
C ALA A 166 2.99 10.51 9.15
N TYR A 167 1.86 11.22 9.21
CA TYR A 167 0.54 10.60 9.27
C TYR A 167 0.24 9.79 8.00
N ALA A 168 0.47 10.35 6.82
CA ALA A 168 0.23 9.66 5.54
C ALA A 168 1.08 8.38 5.44
N ALA A 169 2.34 8.43 5.86
CA ALA A 169 3.22 7.26 5.81
C ALA A 169 2.73 6.15 6.74
N ARG A 170 2.32 6.50 7.97
CA ARG A 170 1.71 5.56 8.91
C ARG A 170 0.42 4.95 8.35
N TYR A 171 -0.45 5.79 7.80
CA TYR A 171 -1.71 5.34 7.21
C TYR A 171 -1.49 4.32 6.09
N ILE A 172 -0.54 4.57 5.17
CA ILE A 172 -0.22 3.64 4.08
C ILE A 172 0.30 2.31 4.63
N MET A 173 1.17 2.33 5.65
CA MET A 173 1.62 1.10 6.31
C MET A 173 0.46 0.29 6.86
N ASP A 174 -0.41 0.93 7.63
CA ASP A 174 -1.51 0.26 8.34
C ASP A 174 -2.57 -0.26 7.36
N TYR A 175 -2.92 0.54 6.35
CA TYR A 175 -3.85 0.15 5.29
C TYR A 175 -3.38 -1.09 4.53
N THR A 176 -2.08 -1.19 4.26
CA THR A 176 -1.48 -2.28 3.46
C THR A 176 -1.04 -3.49 4.30
N ALA A 177 -1.05 -3.38 5.63
CA ALA A 177 -0.67 -4.44 6.56
C ALA A 177 -1.34 -5.80 6.31
N PRO A 178 -2.63 -5.91 5.91
CA PRO A 178 -3.25 -7.21 5.63
C PRO A 178 -2.56 -8.02 4.51
N VAL A 179 -1.84 -7.35 3.61
CA VAL A 179 -1.02 -7.97 2.55
C VAL A 179 0.43 -8.08 3.00
N THR A 180 1.04 -6.97 3.42
CA THR A 180 2.49 -6.90 3.69
C THR A 180 2.92 -7.76 4.88
N SER A 181 2.07 -7.96 5.89
CA SER A 181 2.38 -8.81 7.06
C SER A 181 2.57 -10.28 6.72
N LYS A 182 2.02 -10.75 5.59
CA LYS A 182 2.05 -12.16 5.16
C LYS A 182 3.13 -12.46 4.12
N LEU A 183 3.68 -11.42 3.48
CA LEU A 183 4.68 -11.57 2.43
C LEU A 183 6.08 -11.77 3.01
N PRO A 184 6.98 -12.49 2.31
CA PRO A 184 8.41 -12.49 2.65
C PRO A 184 8.98 -11.07 2.58
N GLU A 185 9.99 -10.77 3.41
CA GLU A 185 10.52 -9.40 3.60
C GLU A 185 10.88 -8.70 2.28
N ALA A 186 11.53 -9.40 1.35
CA ALA A 186 11.96 -8.87 0.07
C ALA A 186 10.82 -8.29 -0.80
N TYR A 187 9.58 -8.73 -0.58
CA TYR A 187 8.41 -8.28 -1.34
C TYR A 187 7.66 -7.12 -0.69
N LYS A 188 7.81 -6.92 0.63
CA LYS A 188 6.89 -6.05 1.37
C LYS A 188 6.88 -4.60 0.89
N PRO A 189 8.02 -3.93 0.63
CA PRO A 189 8.02 -2.54 0.18
C PRO A 189 7.35 -2.37 -1.19
N PHE A 190 7.61 -3.29 -2.13
CA PHE A 190 6.98 -3.29 -3.45
C PHE A 190 5.46 -3.49 -3.33
N PHE A 191 5.03 -4.46 -2.54
CA PHE A 191 3.60 -4.75 -2.40
C PHE A 191 2.86 -3.73 -1.54
N GLN A 192 3.54 -2.99 -0.66
CA GLN A 192 2.96 -1.83 0.01
C GLN A 192 2.53 -0.77 -1.01
N ASP A 193 3.43 -0.34 -1.90
CA ASP A 193 3.10 0.65 -2.92
C ASP A 193 1.98 0.14 -3.86
N LEU A 194 2.10 -1.10 -4.33
CA LEU A 194 1.12 -1.69 -5.24
C LEU A 194 -0.26 -1.83 -4.59
N ALA A 195 -0.33 -2.30 -3.35
CA ALA A 195 -1.57 -2.45 -2.61
C ALA A 195 -2.22 -1.10 -2.29
N PHE A 196 -1.42 -0.07 -2.03
CA PHE A 196 -1.94 1.29 -1.89
C PHE A 196 -2.47 1.82 -3.24
N ASN A 197 -1.78 1.58 -4.35
CA ASN A 197 -2.20 2.03 -5.68
C ASN A 197 -3.44 1.30 -6.24
N ARG A 198 -3.54 -0.01 -6.04
CA ARG A 198 -4.53 -0.88 -6.71
C ARG A 198 -5.49 -1.59 -5.75
N GLY A 199 -5.41 -1.25 -4.47
CA GLY A 199 -6.12 -1.96 -3.43
C GLY A 199 -5.50 -3.33 -3.13
N LEU A 200 -5.90 -3.87 -1.98
CA LEU A 200 -5.34 -5.12 -1.44
C LEU A 200 -5.56 -6.29 -2.39
N ALA A 201 -6.81 -6.53 -2.79
CA ALA A 201 -7.16 -7.65 -3.68
C ALA A 201 -6.54 -7.50 -5.08
N GLY A 202 -6.57 -6.29 -5.66
CA GLY A 202 -5.97 -6.01 -6.96
C GLY A 202 -4.47 -6.32 -6.98
N SER A 203 -3.74 -5.91 -5.93
CA SER A 203 -2.31 -6.23 -5.80
C SER A 203 -2.02 -7.72 -5.75
N VAL A 204 -2.83 -8.49 -5.03
CA VAL A 204 -2.68 -9.94 -4.89
C VAL A 204 -3.03 -10.66 -6.20
N LYS A 205 -4.06 -10.20 -6.93
CA LYS A 205 -4.41 -10.77 -8.25
C LYS A 205 -3.26 -10.62 -9.26
N PHE A 206 -2.59 -9.46 -9.31
CA PHE A 206 -1.40 -9.29 -10.17
C PHE A 206 -0.27 -10.24 -9.79
N LEU A 207 -0.06 -10.46 -8.49
CA LEU A 207 0.91 -11.43 -8.02
C LEU A 207 0.58 -12.85 -8.45
N GLN A 208 -0.66 -13.26 -8.23
CA GLN A 208 -1.11 -14.62 -8.54
C GLN A 208 -0.99 -14.92 -10.04
N ARG A 209 -1.37 -13.97 -10.91
CA ARG A 209 -1.17 -14.06 -12.36
C ARG A 209 0.31 -14.17 -12.72
N ALA A 210 1.16 -13.33 -12.14
CA ALA A 210 2.59 -13.31 -12.42
C ALA A 210 3.32 -14.63 -12.06
N ILE A 211 2.85 -15.35 -11.05
CA ILE A 211 3.42 -16.65 -10.63
C ILE A 211 2.60 -17.86 -11.11
N GLY A 212 1.56 -17.63 -11.91
CA GLY A 212 0.76 -18.70 -12.53
C GLY A 212 -0.06 -19.53 -11.54
N VAL A 213 -0.61 -18.91 -10.50
CA VAL A 213 -1.59 -19.54 -9.59
C VAL A 213 -2.97 -18.91 -9.79
N ARG A 214 -4.02 -19.51 -9.21
CA ARG A 214 -5.40 -18.98 -9.27
C ARG A 214 -5.45 -17.53 -8.73
N ASP A 215 -6.09 -16.63 -9.48
CA ASP A 215 -6.15 -15.19 -9.17
C ASP A 215 -7.37 -14.78 -8.33
N ASP A 216 -7.58 -15.46 -7.21
CA ASP A 216 -8.71 -15.20 -6.29
C ASP A 216 -8.55 -13.94 -5.41
N GLY A 217 -7.38 -13.29 -5.45
CA GLY A 217 -7.07 -12.10 -4.65
C GLY A 217 -6.78 -12.39 -3.18
N VAL A 218 -6.63 -13.67 -2.79
CA VAL A 218 -6.36 -14.10 -1.43
C VAL A 218 -4.92 -14.60 -1.30
N LEU A 219 -4.14 -13.96 -0.43
CA LEU A 219 -2.77 -14.37 -0.15
C LEU A 219 -2.75 -15.58 0.79
N GLY A 220 -2.88 -16.78 0.22
CA GLY A 220 -2.92 -18.06 0.91
C GLY A 220 -1.58 -18.83 0.89
N PRO A 221 -1.50 -19.99 1.59
CA PRO A 221 -0.27 -20.76 1.73
C PRO A 221 0.37 -21.16 0.40
N GLN A 222 -0.42 -21.55 -0.61
CA GLN A 222 0.08 -21.93 -1.94
C GLN A 222 0.79 -20.77 -2.64
N THR A 223 0.23 -19.55 -2.55
CA THR A 223 0.86 -18.35 -3.10
C THR A 223 2.18 -18.07 -2.40
N ILE A 224 2.23 -18.16 -1.07
CA ILE A 224 3.45 -17.93 -0.28
C ILE A 224 4.52 -18.97 -0.57
N GLU A 225 4.16 -20.25 -0.61
CA GLU A 225 5.08 -21.34 -0.94
C GLU A 225 5.72 -21.14 -2.31
N ARG A 226 4.92 -20.74 -3.30
CA ARG A 226 5.44 -20.43 -4.63
C ARG A 226 6.41 -19.25 -4.62
N LEU A 227 6.12 -18.18 -3.88
CA LEU A 227 7.04 -17.04 -3.76
C LEU A 227 8.40 -17.44 -3.17
N ASN A 228 8.41 -18.32 -2.17
CA ASN A 228 9.65 -18.75 -1.52
C ASN A 228 10.58 -19.55 -2.45
N GLN A 229 10.08 -20.01 -3.60
CA GLN A 229 10.84 -20.77 -4.60
C GLN A 229 11.32 -19.89 -5.76
N GLU A 230 10.96 -18.61 -5.78
CA GLU A 230 11.19 -17.71 -6.92
C GLU A 230 12.20 -16.61 -6.55
N ASN A 231 12.91 -16.08 -7.54
CA ASN A 231 13.71 -14.88 -7.33
C ASN A 231 12.78 -13.66 -7.14
N PRO A 232 12.90 -12.89 -6.04
CA PRO A 232 11.96 -11.79 -5.79
C PRO A 232 11.97 -10.69 -6.85
N TYR A 233 13.13 -10.38 -7.45
CA TYR A 233 13.21 -9.39 -8.53
C TYR A 233 12.42 -9.85 -9.76
N ASP A 234 12.58 -11.11 -10.17
CA ASP A 234 11.91 -11.64 -11.37
C ASP A 234 10.39 -11.74 -11.19
N VAL A 235 9.93 -12.05 -9.96
CA VAL A 235 8.51 -11.97 -9.61
C VAL A 235 8.02 -10.53 -9.70
N MET A 236 8.68 -9.57 -9.04
CA MET A 236 8.27 -8.16 -9.07
C MET A 236 8.27 -7.56 -10.48
N LYS A 237 9.21 -7.99 -11.33
CA LYS A 237 9.24 -7.64 -12.76
C LYS A 237 8.00 -8.17 -13.48
N ARG A 238 7.67 -9.46 -13.33
CA ARG A 238 6.45 -10.04 -13.94
C ARG A 238 5.17 -9.40 -13.41
N VAL A 239 5.09 -9.09 -12.12
CA VAL A 239 3.95 -8.35 -11.53
C VAL A 239 3.79 -6.98 -12.15
N SER A 240 4.90 -6.28 -12.38
CA SER A 240 4.90 -4.98 -13.07
C SER A 240 4.37 -5.11 -14.50
N ALA A 241 4.80 -6.14 -15.23
CA ALA A 241 4.30 -6.43 -16.57
C ALA A 241 2.80 -6.76 -16.58
N GLU A 242 2.32 -7.61 -15.66
CA GLU A 242 0.91 -7.95 -15.50
C GLU A 242 0.04 -6.72 -15.22
N GLN A 243 0.52 -5.81 -14.37
CA GLN A 243 -0.17 -4.55 -14.11
C GLN A 243 -0.27 -3.69 -15.37
N LEU A 244 0.83 -3.49 -16.09
CA LEU A 244 0.83 -2.68 -17.31
C LEU A 244 -0.09 -3.26 -18.39
N ARG A 245 -0.10 -4.59 -18.56
CA ARG A 245 -1.04 -5.27 -19.47
C ARG A 245 -2.49 -5.01 -19.08
N TYR A 246 -2.81 -5.03 -17.79
CA TYR A 246 -4.15 -4.70 -17.30
C TYR A 246 -4.52 -3.24 -17.57
N GLU A 247 -3.64 -2.28 -17.29
CA GLU A 247 -3.88 -0.86 -17.59
C GLU A 247 -4.08 -0.62 -19.08
N GLN A 248 -3.29 -1.29 -19.93
CA GLN A 248 -3.42 -1.18 -21.37
C GLN A 248 -4.79 -1.68 -21.86
N ARG A 249 -5.27 -2.83 -21.36
CA ARG A 249 -6.64 -3.30 -21.66
C ARG A 249 -7.71 -2.31 -21.21
N LEU A 250 -7.57 -1.71 -20.03
CA LEU A 250 -8.51 -0.68 -19.57
C LEU A 250 -8.50 0.56 -20.47
N LYS A 251 -7.32 0.96 -20.94
CA LYS A 251 -7.13 2.09 -21.86
C LYS A 251 -7.75 1.83 -23.23
N GLU A 252 -7.59 0.63 -23.76
CA GLU A 252 -8.20 0.19 -25.02
C GLU A 252 -9.73 0.19 -24.93
N ASN A 253 -10.29 -0.18 -23.78
CA ASN A 253 -11.73 -0.19 -23.53
C ASN A 253 -12.31 1.19 -23.19
N ASP A 254 -11.50 2.13 -22.70
CA ASP A 254 -11.92 3.49 -22.34
C ASP A 254 -10.82 4.51 -22.69
N PRO A 255 -10.87 5.13 -23.89
CA PRO A 255 -9.86 6.08 -24.34
C PRO A 255 -9.68 7.30 -23.42
N LYS A 256 -10.66 7.61 -22.54
CA LYS A 256 -10.51 8.70 -21.56
C LYS A 256 -9.39 8.41 -20.55
N ARG A 257 -8.94 7.16 -20.46
CA ARG A 257 -7.84 6.72 -19.59
C ARG A 257 -6.46 6.99 -20.14
N GLU A 258 -6.32 7.32 -21.44
CA GLU A 258 -5.03 7.58 -22.08
C GLU A 258 -4.21 8.62 -21.31
N LYS A 259 -4.84 9.72 -20.89
CA LYS A 259 -4.18 10.81 -20.15
C LYS A 259 -3.56 10.38 -18.81
N PHE A 260 -4.03 9.27 -18.21
CA PHE A 260 -3.52 8.76 -16.94
C PHE A 260 -2.44 7.69 -17.13
N TYR A 261 -2.40 7.05 -18.30
CA TYR A 261 -1.54 5.88 -18.55
C TYR A 261 -0.06 6.18 -18.34
N GLN A 262 0.44 7.30 -18.86
CA GLN A 262 1.85 7.68 -18.73
C GLN A 262 2.27 7.85 -17.26
N GLY A 263 1.43 8.46 -16.42
CA GLY A 263 1.71 8.61 -14.98
C GLY A 263 1.75 7.26 -14.26
N LEU A 264 0.80 6.38 -14.58
CA LEU A 264 0.75 5.03 -14.04
C LEU A 264 1.96 4.20 -14.44
N GLU A 265 2.35 4.25 -15.71
CA GLU A 265 3.52 3.54 -16.22
C GLU A 265 4.81 3.99 -15.53
N ASN A 266 4.99 5.31 -15.35
CA ASN A 266 6.12 5.86 -14.63
C ASN A 266 6.14 5.37 -13.16
N ARG A 267 4.99 5.32 -12.49
CA ARG A 267 4.90 4.78 -11.12
C ARG A 267 5.31 3.31 -11.07
N VAL A 268 4.84 2.48 -12.00
CA VAL A 268 5.22 1.06 -12.06
C VAL A 268 6.73 0.90 -12.23
N LYS A 269 7.34 1.66 -13.16
CA LYS A 269 8.79 1.65 -13.38
C LYS A 269 9.56 2.10 -12.14
N ASN A 270 9.14 3.18 -11.48
CA ASN A 270 9.76 3.69 -10.26
C ASN A 270 9.67 2.70 -9.10
N ARG A 271 8.52 2.03 -8.94
CA ARG A 271 8.33 1.00 -7.92
C ARG A 271 9.31 -0.15 -8.11
N LEU A 272 9.42 -0.68 -9.34
CA LEU A 272 10.35 -1.76 -9.63
C LEU A 272 11.81 -1.33 -9.46
N ALA A 273 12.18 -0.15 -9.94
CA ALA A 273 13.54 0.37 -9.79
C ALA A 273 13.94 0.54 -8.31
N THR A 274 13.00 0.99 -7.47
CA THR A 274 13.26 1.32 -6.07
C THR A 274 13.20 0.10 -5.17
N PHE A 275 12.15 -0.71 -5.30
CA PHE A 275 11.86 -1.82 -4.38
C PHE A 275 12.18 -3.20 -4.98
N GLY A 276 12.46 -3.26 -6.29
CA GLY A 276 12.89 -4.50 -6.94
C GLY A 276 14.33 -4.87 -6.63
N SER A 277 15.18 -3.87 -6.39
CA SER A 277 16.57 -4.07 -6.00
C SER A 277 16.66 -4.28 -4.48
N PHE A 278 17.22 -5.41 -4.05
CA PHE A 278 17.53 -5.70 -2.64
C PHE A 278 18.97 -6.22 -2.56
N ASN A 279 19.68 -5.87 -1.50
CA ASN A 279 20.98 -6.46 -1.23
C ASN A 279 20.76 -7.93 -0.87
N VAL A 280 21.18 -8.83 -1.75
CA VAL A 280 21.32 -10.24 -1.42
C VAL A 280 22.59 -10.32 -0.56
N GLY A 281 22.41 -10.22 0.76
CA GLY A 281 23.48 -10.47 1.72
C GLY A 281 23.83 -11.95 1.77
#